data_AF-A0A972I4P3-F1
#
_entry.id   AF-A0A972I4P3-F1
#
_cell.length_a   1.000
_cell.length_b   1.000
_cell.length_c   1.000
_cell.angle_alpha   90.00
_cell.angle_beta   90.00
_cell.angle_gamma   90.00
#
_symmetry.space_group_name_H-M   'P 1'
#
loop_
_entity.id
_entity.type
_entity.pdbx_description
1 polymer ?
#
loop_
_entity_poly.entity_id
_entity_poly.type
_entity_poly.pdbx_seq_one_letter_code
_entity_poly.pdbx_strand_id
1 'polypeptide(L)'
;HGSSPLNSGSSSATGLSGRDIVYSSEVIELLKQLEHENALEKGNSKPWAIVASFVNPHDIALFGAITRRLPSFNFEIDNSVPHIPPAPTAHENIDTKPKAQASYREVYQKLIQPLADTETYRRLYYSLQLKVDQEIYKVLKVLRETDFYEDTIVIYTSDHGDMLGAHGGLFQKWYVAYEEAIHVPFIIHNPKLIPKSRSVDVLTSHVDILPTILSLANIDMEKAMEELKKDHTEVHPPVGRDLTPLIFDKKMTSFEKEPIYFMTDDDPSRTLNHVNPLGLPIEPVTQPCHLEAVIVKLPTGKNSSLETWKYTRYFDNPQFWSNPGSEDKNEQQKCSVSTSSDTSCNLWVTSVKTAPVPDEIEMYNLTNDPLETKNLANPEFATVETMAVQAILRQVLDSQCKKKRLYPTTGKIPGKPSCKSSDRLFLNL
;
A
#
# COMPACT_ATOMS: atom_id res chain seq x y z
N HIS A 1 -16.72 -3.00 1.46
CA HIS A 1 -17.22 -1.80 0.77
C HIS A 1 -18.73 -1.96 0.52
N GLY A 2 -19.57 -1.02 0.97
CA GLY A 2 -21.03 -1.09 0.78
C GLY A 2 -21.44 -1.03 -0.70
N SER A 3 -22.73 -1.17 -0.97
CA SER A 3 -23.34 -1.26 -2.31
C SER A 3 -23.15 -0.02 -3.22
N SER A 4 -22.56 1.07 -2.72
CA SER A 4 -22.19 2.25 -3.52
C SER A 4 -20.76 2.69 -3.20
N PRO A 5 -19.78 2.41 -4.07
CA PRO A 5 -18.39 2.84 -3.88
C PRO A 5 -18.19 4.36 -4.01
N LEU A 6 -19.19 5.10 -4.50
CA LEU A 6 -19.17 6.56 -4.65
C LEU A 6 -19.61 7.31 -3.37
N ASN A 7 -20.18 6.63 -2.39
CA ASN A 7 -20.49 7.20 -1.07
C ASN A 7 -19.33 7.02 -0.07
N SER A 8 -18.09 6.87 -0.55
CA SER A 8 -16.95 6.30 0.19
C SER A 8 -16.22 7.24 1.16
N GLY A 9 -16.49 8.54 1.16
CA GLY A 9 -15.77 9.51 2.00
C GLY A 9 -16.40 9.79 3.37
N SER A 10 -15.57 10.21 4.32
CA SER A 10 -15.97 10.83 5.61
C SER A 10 -16.32 12.32 5.44
N SER A 11 -16.07 12.91 4.27
CA SER A 11 -16.33 14.30 3.87
C SER A 11 -17.80 14.48 3.54
N SER A 12 -18.65 14.12 4.49
CA SER A 12 -20.08 14.33 4.42
C SER A 12 -20.40 15.83 4.38
N ALA A 13 -21.50 16.19 3.71
CA ALA A 13 -21.97 17.57 3.65
C ALA A 13 -22.19 18.13 5.08
N THR A 14 -22.10 19.46 5.22
CA THR A 14 -22.33 20.16 6.49
C THR A 14 -23.65 19.69 7.14
N GLY A 15 -23.56 19.16 8.36
CA GLY A 15 -24.72 18.63 9.11
C GLY A 15 -24.90 17.10 9.06
N LEU A 16 -24.02 16.36 8.38
CA LEU A 16 -23.99 14.89 8.39
C LEU A 16 -22.74 14.38 9.13
N SER A 17 -22.89 13.34 9.95
CA SER A 17 -21.74 12.69 10.60
C SER A 17 -20.85 11.98 9.59
N GLY A 18 -19.54 12.26 9.63
CA GLY A 18 -18.54 11.53 8.87
C GLY A 18 -18.42 10.07 9.33
N ARG A 19 -17.91 9.19 8.47
CA ARG A 19 -17.85 7.74 8.74
C ARG A 19 -17.03 7.40 9.99
N ASP A 20 -15.95 8.13 10.24
CA ASP A 20 -15.09 7.89 11.41
C ASP A 20 -15.83 8.08 12.74
N ILE A 21 -16.77 9.04 12.79
CA ILE A 21 -17.63 9.29 13.97
C ILE A 21 -18.60 8.11 14.17
N VAL A 22 -19.12 7.57 13.07
CA VAL A 22 -20.02 6.41 13.12
C VAL A 22 -19.24 5.17 13.59
N TYR A 23 -18.07 4.90 12.97
CA TYR A 23 -17.24 3.76 13.34
C TYR A 23 -16.73 3.84 14.78
N SER A 24 -16.31 5.02 15.25
CA SER A 24 -15.92 5.18 16.66
C SER A 24 -17.11 4.94 17.59
N SER A 25 -18.32 5.41 17.24
CA SER A 25 -19.53 5.20 18.03
C SER A 25 -19.93 3.73 18.10
N GLU A 26 -19.92 3.01 16.97
CA GLU A 26 -20.23 1.57 16.90
C GLU A 26 -19.22 0.75 17.72
N VAL A 27 -17.93 1.07 17.62
CA VAL A 27 -16.90 0.39 18.42
C VAL A 27 -17.07 0.67 19.92
N ILE A 28 -17.40 1.91 20.30
CA ILE A 28 -17.66 2.28 21.70
C ILE A 28 -18.90 1.55 22.24
N GLU A 29 -19.96 1.45 21.45
CA GLU A 29 -21.16 0.71 21.81
C GLU A 29 -20.86 -0.78 22.03
N LEU A 30 -20.09 -1.38 21.12
CA LEU A 30 -19.64 -2.76 21.24
C LEU A 30 -18.79 -3.00 22.49
N LEU A 31 -17.84 -2.11 22.81
CA LEU A 31 -17.03 -2.21 24.02
C LEU A 31 -17.90 -2.18 25.29
N LYS A 32 -18.92 -1.32 25.33
CA LYS A 32 -19.87 -1.25 26.45
C LYS A 32 -20.73 -2.50 26.56
N GLN A 33 -21.15 -3.06 25.42
CA GLN A 33 -21.91 -4.31 25.39
C GLN A 33 -21.07 -5.47 25.95
N LEU A 34 -19.81 -5.61 25.49
CA LEU A 34 -18.90 -6.64 25.99
C LEU A 34 -18.67 -6.52 27.50
N GLU A 35 -18.52 -5.29 28.01
CA GLU A 35 -18.35 -5.03 29.44
C GLU A 35 -19.59 -5.47 30.24
N HIS A 36 -20.77 -5.15 29.72
CA HIS A 36 -22.03 -5.57 30.32
C HIS A 36 -22.19 -7.10 30.34
N GLU A 37 -21.89 -7.77 29.23
CA GLU A 37 -21.92 -9.23 29.12
C GLU A 37 -20.92 -9.88 30.08
N ASN A 38 -19.70 -9.33 30.19
CA ASN A 38 -18.69 -9.81 31.12
C ASN A 38 -19.13 -9.71 32.59
N ALA A 39 -19.82 -8.63 32.95
CA ALA A 39 -20.40 -8.48 34.28
C ALA A 39 -21.50 -9.53 34.55
N LEU A 40 -22.36 -9.83 33.56
CA LEU A 40 -23.39 -10.87 33.67
C LEU A 40 -22.78 -12.27 33.77
N GLU A 41 -21.71 -12.53 33.02
CA GLU A 41 -20.99 -13.81 32.99
C GLU A 41 -19.93 -13.93 34.10
N LYS A 42 -19.87 -12.95 35.03
CA LYS A 42 -18.94 -12.92 36.17
C LYS A 42 -17.48 -13.12 35.77
N GLY A 43 -17.05 -12.52 34.67
CA GLY A 43 -15.68 -12.60 34.18
C GLY A 43 -15.37 -13.82 33.29
N ASN A 44 -16.37 -14.64 32.94
CA ASN A 44 -16.20 -15.80 32.06
C ASN A 44 -16.61 -15.51 30.60
N SER A 45 -16.30 -14.31 30.12
CA SER A 45 -16.63 -13.87 28.76
C SER A 45 -15.79 -14.58 27.69
N LYS A 46 -16.37 -14.69 26.49
CA LYS A 46 -15.66 -15.23 25.32
C LYS A 46 -14.60 -14.24 24.83
N PRO A 47 -13.47 -14.74 24.28
CA PRO A 47 -12.50 -13.87 23.62
C PRO A 47 -13.14 -13.16 22.42
N TRP A 48 -12.68 -11.95 22.14
CA TRP A 48 -13.21 -11.10 21.08
C TRP A 48 -12.09 -10.50 20.23
N ALA A 49 -12.45 -10.10 19.02
CA ALA A 49 -11.58 -9.34 18.13
C ALA A 49 -12.39 -8.19 17.52
N ILE A 50 -11.88 -6.96 17.64
CA ILE A 50 -12.50 -5.76 17.07
C ILE A 50 -11.55 -5.20 16.01
N VAL A 51 -12.07 -4.99 14.80
CA VAL A 51 -11.36 -4.30 13.72
C VAL A 51 -12.05 -2.95 13.48
N ALA A 52 -11.43 -1.88 13.97
CA ALA A 52 -11.91 -0.51 13.79
C ALA A 52 -11.29 0.11 12.54
N SER A 53 -11.96 -0.03 11.40
CA SER A 53 -11.48 0.43 10.09
C SER A 53 -11.84 1.89 9.80
N PHE A 54 -11.13 2.82 10.42
CA PHE A 54 -11.25 4.25 10.13
C PHE A 54 -10.89 4.58 8.67
N VAL A 55 -11.53 5.60 8.10
CA VAL A 55 -11.43 5.99 6.69
C VAL A 55 -10.40 7.09 6.49
N ASN A 56 -10.42 8.13 7.32
CA ASN A 56 -9.49 9.23 7.14
C ASN A 56 -8.03 8.80 7.37
N PRO A 57 -7.06 9.36 6.62
CA PRO A 57 -7.17 10.54 5.75
C PRO A 57 -7.57 10.27 4.28
N HIS A 58 -8.17 9.12 3.95
CA HIS A 58 -8.53 8.72 2.57
C HIS A 58 -9.29 9.80 1.77
N ASP A 59 -10.08 10.65 2.43
CA ASP A 59 -10.81 11.74 1.80
C ASP A 59 -9.94 12.73 1.02
N ILE A 60 -8.62 12.74 1.28
CA ILE A 60 -7.67 13.51 0.48
C ILE A 60 -7.73 13.15 -1.02
N ALA A 61 -8.07 11.90 -1.36
CA ALA A 61 -8.24 11.46 -2.75
C ALA A 61 -9.44 12.14 -3.43
N LEU A 62 -10.39 12.65 -2.65
CA LEU A 62 -11.54 13.41 -3.15
C LEU A 62 -11.19 14.87 -3.36
N PHE A 63 -10.09 15.40 -2.82
CA PHE A 63 -9.71 16.80 -3.00
C PHE A 63 -9.13 17.05 -4.39
N GLY A 64 -9.63 18.09 -5.06
CA GLY A 64 -9.03 18.58 -6.30
C GLY A 64 -9.82 19.73 -6.91
N ALA A 65 -9.46 20.12 -8.14
CA ALA A 65 -10.02 21.32 -8.76
C ALA A 65 -11.56 21.27 -8.90
N ILE A 66 -12.15 20.10 -9.14
CA ILE A 66 -13.58 19.98 -9.41
C ILE A 66 -14.35 19.92 -8.08
N THR A 67 -14.02 18.97 -7.22
CA THR A 67 -14.77 18.68 -5.99
C THR A 67 -14.75 19.82 -4.99
N ARG A 68 -13.68 20.63 -4.95
CA ARG A 68 -13.59 21.82 -4.09
C ARG A 68 -14.67 22.87 -4.35
N ARG A 69 -15.32 22.82 -5.51
CA ARG A 69 -16.38 23.75 -5.92
C ARG A 69 -17.78 23.18 -5.73
N LEU A 70 -17.88 21.91 -5.35
CA LEU A 70 -19.14 21.23 -5.18
C LEU A 70 -19.59 21.33 -3.70
N PRO A 71 -20.85 21.70 -3.42
CA PRO A 71 -21.34 21.86 -2.06
C PRO A 71 -21.44 20.54 -1.28
N SER A 72 -21.33 19.39 -1.97
CA SER A 72 -21.37 18.06 -1.38
C SER A 72 -20.10 17.67 -0.62
N PHE A 73 -19.00 18.41 -0.78
CA PHE A 73 -17.72 18.12 -0.13
C PHE A 73 -17.32 19.25 0.82
N ASN A 74 -16.92 18.89 2.04
CA ASN A 74 -16.33 19.82 3.00
C ASN A 74 -14.82 19.57 3.16
N PHE A 75 -14.01 20.53 2.70
CA PHE A 75 -12.55 20.51 2.82
C PHE A 75 -12.02 21.53 3.83
N GLU A 76 -12.78 21.78 4.90
CA GLU A 76 -12.33 22.61 6.01
C GLU A 76 -11.07 22.04 6.66
N ILE A 77 -10.07 22.91 6.78
CA ILE A 77 -8.78 22.67 7.40
C ILE A 77 -8.85 23.20 8.83
N ASP A 78 -8.53 22.35 9.79
CA ASP A 78 -8.42 22.76 11.18
C ASP A 78 -7.30 23.83 11.35
N ASN A 79 -7.64 24.94 12.00
CA ASN A 79 -6.74 26.08 12.17
C ASN A 79 -5.49 25.75 13.01
N SER A 80 -5.53 24.69 13.82
CA SER A 80 -4.38 24.22 14.59
C SER A 80 -3.31 23.55 13.72
N VAL A 81 -3.65 23.12 12.50
CA VAL A 81 -2.69 22.50 11.58
C VAL A 81 -1.72 23.57 11.06
N PRO A 82 -0.42 23.44 11.36
CA PRO A 82 0.58 24.45 11.00
C PRO A 82 0.83 24.49 9.49
N HIS A 83 1.70 25.41 9.07
CA HIS A 83 2.31 25.31 7.75
C HIS A 83 3.02 23.96 7.60
N ILE A 84 2.73 23.27 6.50
CA ILE A 84 3.43 22.04 6.10
C ILE A 84 4.30 22.42 4.91
N PRO A 85 5.62 22.13 4.88
CA PRO A 85 6.48 22.35 3.71
C PRO A 85 6.29 21.23 2.68
N PRO A 86 6.70 21.42 1.40
CA PRO A 86 6.62 20.34 0.42
C PRO A 86 7.59 19.23 0.81
N ALA A 87 7.34 18.01 0.32
CA ALA A 87 8.27 16.90 0.54
C ALA A 87 9.66 17.26 -0.01
N PRO A 88 10.76 16.80 0.61
CA PRO A 88 12.12 17.08 0.12
C PRO A 88 12.34 16.69 -1.35
N THR A 89 11.64 15.65 -1.81
CA THR A 89 11.70 15.11 -3.18
C THR A 89 10.63 15.68 -4.11
N ALA A 90 9.86 16.70 -3.71
CA ALA A 90 8.74 17.22 -4.50
C ALA A 90 9.12 17.77 -5.88
N HIS A 91 10.37 18.19 -6.03
CA HIS A 91 10.93 18.71 -7.28
C HIS A 91 12.03 17.81 -7.86
N GLU A 92 12.09 16.55 -7.43
CA GLU A 92 13.02 15.56 -7.96
C GLU A 92 12.83 15.35 -9.48
N ASN A 93 13.93 15.14 -10.19
CA ASN A 93 13.88 14.67 -11.56
C ASN A 93 13.63 13.16 -11.60
N ILE A 94 12.47 12.77 -12.13
CA ILE A 94 12.06 11.37 -12.25
C ILE A 94 12.52 10.68 -13.54
N ASP A 95 13.27 11.35 -14.41
CA ASP A 95 13.78 10.76 -15.66
C ASP A 95 14.74 9.59 -15.42
N THR A 96 15.33 9.50 -14.22
CA THR A 96 16.20 8.40 -13.81
C THR A 96 15.45 7.23 -13.15
N LYS A 97 14.12 7.36 -13.04
CA LYS A 97 13.20 6.41 -12.40
C LYS A 97 12.37 5.68 -13.47
N PRO A 98 11.67 4.59 -13.10
CA PRO A 98 10.78 3.89 -14.01
C PRO A 98 9.73 4.82 -14.61
N LYS A 99 9.54 4.73 -15.92
CA LYS A 99 8.65 5.63 -16.69
C LYS A 99 7.18 5.51 -16.28
N ALA A 100 6.78 4.41 -15.65
CA ALA A 100 5.45 4.24 -15.07
C ALA A 100 5.14 5.34 -14.04
N GLN A 101 6.13 5.82 -13.29
CA GLN A 101 5.94 6.89 -12.32
C GLN A 101 5.63 8.23 -13.01
N ALA A 102 6.40 8.59 -14.04
CA ALA A 102 6.14 9.80 -14.84
C ALA A 102 4.78 9.74 -15.54
N SER A 103 4.45 8.59 -16.12
CA SER A 103 3.15 8.34 -16.72
C SER A 103 2.01 8.44 -15.70
N TYR A 104 2.17 7.86 -14.51
CA TYR A 104 1.20 7.92 -13.43
C TYR A 104 0.92 9.36 -12.96
N ARG A 105 1.97 10.19 -12.81
CA ARG A 105 1.82 11.62 -12.47
C ARG A 105 0.83 12.34 -13.40
N GLU A 106 0.92 12.06 -14.69
CA GLU A 106 0.03 12.67 -15.70
C GLU A 106 -1.36 12.01 -15.74
N VAL A 107 -1.41 10.68 -15.67
CA VAL A 107 -2.66 9.90 -15.79
C VAL A 107 -3.56 10.13 -14.58
N TYR A 108 -3.01 10.20 -13.37
CA TYR A 108 -3.79 10.40 -12.14
C TYR A 108 -4.66 11.66 -12.19
N GLN A 109 -4.10 12.77 -12.68
CA GLN A 109 -4.82 14.04 -12.81
C GLN A 109 -5.97 13.98 -13.82
N LYS A 110 -5.87 13.10 -14.83
CA LYS A 110 -6.93 12.89 -15.83
C LYS A 110 -7.99 11.93 -15.30
N LEU A 111 -7.56 10.88 -14.61
CA LEU A 111 -8.39 9.79 -14.09
C LEU A 111 -9.32 10.27 -12.98
N ILE A 112 -8.78 11.06 -12.04
CA ILE A 112 -9.53 11.54 -10.88
C ILE A 112 -9.99 12.97 -11.13
N GLN A 113 -9.06 13.92 -11.08
CA GLN A 113 -9.26 15.34 -11.39
C GLN A 113 -7.92 16.09 -11.32
N PRO A 114 -7.81 17.30 -11.92
CA PRO A 114 -6.62 18.12 -11.77
C PRO A 114 -6.31 18.40 -10.30
N LEU A 115 -5.06 18.11 -9.91
CA LEU A 115 -4.55 18.27 -8.55
C LEU A 115 -3.15 18.90 -8.61
N ALA A 116 -2.86 19.79 -7.67
CA ALA A 116 -1.56 20.44 -7.52
C ALA A 116 -1.08 20.33 -6.08
N ASP A 117 0.23 20.15 -5.91
CA ASP A 117 0.84 20.14 -4.59
C ASP A 117 0.87 21.57 -4.05
N THR A 118 -0.08 21.85 -3.17
CA THR A 118 -0.24 23.15 -2.54
C THR A 118 -0.19 22.99 -1.03
N GLU A 119 0.16 24.05 -0.33
CA GLU A 119 0.07 24.04 1.13
C GLU A 119 -1.34 23.70 1.61
N THR A 120 -2.38 24.16 0.91
CA THR A 120 -3.78 23.79 1.22
C THR A 120 -4.00 22.28 1.17
N TYR A 121 -3.50 21.60 0.13
CA TYR A 121 -3.61 20.15 0.00
C TYR A 121 -2.91 19.43 1.15
N ARG A 122 -1.66 19.81 1.43
CA ARG A 122 -0.86 19.23 2.51
C ARG A 122 -1.49 19.47 3.88
N ARG A 123 -1.91 20.71 4.20
CA ARG A 123 -2.60 21.03 5.46
C ARG A 123 -3.94 20.30 5.59
N LEU A 124 -4.68 20.10 4.51
CA LEU A 124 -5.90 19.30 4.55
C LEU A 124 -5.61 17.85 4.93
N TYR A 125 -4.60 17.21 4.34
CA TYR A 125 -4.23 15.85 4.69
C TYR A 125 -3.95 15.69 6.20
N TYR A 126 -3.14 16.58 6.78
CA TYR A 126 -2.87 16.59 8.23
C TYR A 126 -4.12 16.93 9.06
N SER A 127 -5.03 17.78 8.55
CA SER A 127 -6.30 18.05 9.22
C SER A 127 -7.21 16.81 9.24
N LEU A 128 -7.20 15.99 8.18
CA LEU A 128 -7.93 14.72 8.14
C LEU A 128 -7.31 13.69 9.10
N GLN A 129 -5.98 13.65 9.22
CA GLN A 129 -5.29 12.86 10.24
C GLN A 129 -5.70 13.28 11.66
N LEU A 130 -5.74 14.58 11.94
CA LEU A 130 -6.19 15.10 13.24
C LEU A 130 -7.64 14.68 13.56
N LYS A 131 -8.53 14.72 12.55
CA LYS A 131 -9.92 14.28 12.72
C LYS A 131 -10.01 12.80 13.10
N VAL A 132 -9.29 11.91 12.40
CA VAL A 132 -9.31 10.47 12.74
C VAL A 132 -8.63 10.18 14.08
N ASP A 133 -7.55 10.88 14.41
CA ASP A 133 -6.87 10.75 15.71
C ASP A 133 -7.82 11.02 16.89
N GLN A 134 -8.67 12.05 16.78
CA GLN A 134 -9.69 12.35 17.78
C GLN A 134 -10.73 11.22 17.94
N GLU A 135 -11.14 10.56 16.85
CA GLU A 135 -12.08 9.44 16.90
C GLU A 135 -11.43 8.18 17.48
N ILE A 136 -10.17 7.89 17.12
CA ILE A 136 -9.36 6.83 17.72
C ILE A 136 -9.22 7.07 19.23
N TYR A 137 -8.92 8.31 19.64
CA TYR A 137 -8.79 8.68 21.05
C TYR A 137 -10.06 8.40 21.85
N LYS A 138 -11.25 8.67 21.29
CA LYS A 138 -12.53 8.35 21.96
C LYS A 138 -12.67 6.85 22.23
N VAL A 139 -12.34 6.02 21.24
CA VAL A 139 -12.37 4.55 21.39
C VAL A 139 -11.38 4.10 22.46
N LEU A 140 -10.13 4.55 22.37
CA LEU A 140 -9.08 4.17 23.33
C LEU A 140 -9.39 4.66 24.75
N LYS A 141 -10.02 5.83 24.89
CA LYS A 141 -10.46 6.34 26.19
C LYS A 141 -11.51 5.41 26.81
N VAL A 142 -12.53 5.00 26.06
CA VAL A 142 -13.54 4.05 26.56
C VAL A 142 -12.92 2.70 26.88
N LEU A 143 -12.06 2.16 26.02
CA LEU A 143 -11.34 0.91 26.28
C LEU A 143 -10.54 0.98 27.59
N ARG A 144 -9.90 2.11 27.90
CA ARG A 144 -9.16 2.29 29.16
C ARG A 144 -10.02 2.30 30.42
N GLU A 145 -11.32 2.53 30.26
CA GLU A 145 -12.31 2.57 31.34
C GLU A 145 -12.99 1.20 31.54
N THR A 146 -12.73 0.20 30.69
CA THR A 146 -13.28 -1.16 30.81
C THR A 146 -12.41 -2.08 31.66
N ASP A 147 -13.02 -3.14 32.22
CA ASP A 147 -12.28 -4.17 32.96
C ASP A 147 -11.34 -4.98 32.04
N PHE A 148 -11.53 -4.90 30.72
CA PHE A 148 -10.68 -5.57 29.72
C PHE A 148 -9.38 -4.86 29.38
N TYR A 149 -9.18 -3.59 29.80
CA TYR A 149 -8.05 -2.79 29.32
C TYR A 149 -6.70 -3.50 29.47
N GLU A 150 -6.48 -4.15 30.61
CA GLU A 150 -5.22 -4.83 30.88
C GLU A 150 -5.06 -6.16 30.12
N ASP A 151 -6.17 -6.76 29.70
CA ASP A 151 -6.24 -8.02 28.94
C ASP A 151 -6.50 -7.81 27.44
N THR A 152 -6.39 -6.56 26.97
CA THR A 152 -6.59 -6.21 25.57
C THR A 152 -5.26 -5.88 24.90
N ILE A 153 -5.02 -6.46 23.72
CA ILE A 153 -3.91 -6.07 22.85
C ILE A 153 -4.45 -5.11 21.79
N VAL A 154 -3.90 -3.90 21.76
CA VAL A 154 -4.24 -2.89 20.75
C VAL A 154 -3.14 -2.88 19.69
N ILE A 155 -3.53 -3.05 18.43
CA ILE A 155 -2.64 -2.91 17.28
C ILE A 155 -3.12 -1.73 16.45
N TYR A 156 -2.22 -0.79 16.16
CA TYR A 156 -2.47 0.35 15.28
C TYR A 156 -1.54 0.28 14.08
N THR A 157 -2.11 0.40 12.88
CA THR A 157 -1.39 0.44 11.61
C THR A 157 -2.15 1.24 10.58
N SER A 158 -1.49 1.56 9.47
CA SER A 158 -2.15 1.99 8.23
C SER A 158 -1.99 0.91 7.16
N ASP A 159 -2.86 0.89 6.16
CA ASP A 159 -2.77 0.01 4.99
C ASP A 159 -1.70 0.49 4.00
N HIS A 160 -1.51 1.81 3.88
CA HIS A 160 -0.49 2.44 3.04
C HIS A 160 -0.22 3.89 3.48
N GLY A 161 0.92 4.44 3.07
CA GLY A 161 1.20 5.88 3.18
C GLY A 161 0.71 6.69 1.96
N ASP A 162 1.08 7.96 1.87
CA ASP A 162 0.70 8.84 0.75
C ASP A 162 1.91 9.64 0.28
N MET A 163 2.11 9.71 -1.04
CA MET A 163 3.22 10.46 -1.63
C MET A 163 3.15 11.96 -1.32
N LEU A 164 1.96 12.56 -1.15
CA LEU A 164 1.80 13.99 -0.79
C LEU A 164 2.63 14.98 -1.62
N GLY A 165 2.80 14.71 -2.91
CA GLY A 165 3.61 15.54 -3.81
C GLY A 165 5.10 15.17 -3.85
N ALA A 166 5.56 14.16 -3.10
CA ALA A 166 6.92 13.64 -3.14
C ALA A 166 7.31 13.07 -4.52
N HIS A 167 8.60 12.88 -4.73
CA HIS A 167 9.18 12.27 -5.93
C HIS A 167 8.67 12.90 -7.24
N GLY A 168 8.86 14.21 -7.38
CA GLY A 168 8.50 14.96 -8.58
C GLY A 168 7.00 15.23 -8.73
N GLY A 169 6.25 15.31 -7.63
CA GLY A 169 4.83 15.67 -7.62
C GLY A 169 3.86 14.49 -7.69
N LEU A 170 4.27 13.31 -7.21
CA LEU A 170 3.40 12.13 -7.16
C LEU A 170 2.37 12.24 -6.02
N PHE A 171 1.19 11.70 -6.25
CA PHE A 171 0.10 11.65 -5.26
C PHE A 171 -0.35 10.21 -5.02
N GLN A 172 -0.98 9.96 -3.87
CA GLN A 172 -1.50 8.65 -3.50
C GLN A 172 -0.38 7.60 -3.39
N LYS A 173 -0.55 6.40 -3.94
CA LYS A 173 0.27 5.22 -3.60
C LYS A 173 0.57 4.26 -4.74
N TRP A 174 0.02 4.50 -5.93
CA TRP A 174 0.08 3.53 -7.02
C TRP A 174 1.37 3.64 -7.82
N TYR A 175 1.79 2.51 -8.41
CA TYR A 175 2.97 2.39 -9.27
C TYR A 175 4.30 2.80 -8.61
N VAL A 176 4.38 2.74 -7.28
CA VAL A 176 5.55 3.09 -6.48
C VAL A 176 5.77 2.11 -5.32
N ALA A 177 7.02 2.03 -4.85
CA ALA A 177 7.41 1.33 -3.63
C ALA A 177 8.29 2.21 -2.72
N TYR A 178 8.09 3.53 -2.77
CA TYR A 178 8.81 4.50 -1.95
C TYR A 178 8.43 4.39 -0.46
N GLU A 179 9.35 4.75 0.43
CA GLU A 179 9.15 4.73 1.89
C GLU A 179 7.87 5.48 2.28
N GLU A 180 7.58 6.63 1.65
CA GLU A 180 6.35 7.40 1.89
C GLU A 180 5.07 6.61 1.64
N ALA A 181 5.10 5.59 0.78
CA ALA A 181 3.94 4.76 0.44
C ALA A 181 3.86 3.46 1.25
N ILE A 182 5.01 2.86 1.62
CA ILE A 182 5.04 1.50 2.20
C ILE A 182 5.52 1.44 3.66
N HIS A 183 6.21 2.48 4.15
CA HIS A 183 6.70 2.55 5.52
C HIS A 183 5.66 3.23 6.42
N VAL A 184 4.72 2.41 6.90
CA VAL A 184 3.58 2.87 7.70
C VAL A 184 3.79 2.65 9.21
N PRO A 185 3.05 3.36 10.08
CA PRO A 185 3.07 3.10 11.51
C PRO A 185 2.68 1.65 11.81
N PHE A 186 3.36 1.03 12.78
CA PHE A 186 2.96 -0.25 13.36
C PHE A 186 3.23 -0.22 14.88
N ILE A 187 2.16 -0.11 15.67
CA ILE A 187 2.23 0.03 17.13
C ILE A 187 1.45 -1.13 17.75
N ILE A 188 2.08 -1.81 18.72
CA ILE A 188 1.44 -2.83 19.55
C ILE A 188 1.47 -2.32 21.00
N HIS A 189 0.30 -2.28 21.64
CA HIS A 189 0.13 -1.83 23.01
C HIS A 189 -0.61 -2.87 23.84
N ASN A 190 -0.05 -3.20 25.00
CA ASN A 190 -0.75 -3.86 26.10
C ASN A 190 -0.01 -3.50 27.41
N PRO A 191 -0.70 -3.00 28.45
CA PRO A 191 -0.04 -2.48 29.65
C PRO A 191 0.62 -3.57 30.52
N LYS A 192 0.20 -4.84 30.41
CA LYS A 192 0.79 -5.97 31.14
C LYS A 192 1.96 -6.62 30.40
N LEU A 193 1.77 -6.90 29.11
CA LEU A 193 2.77 -7.56 28.26
C LEU A 193 3.91 -6.60 27.87
N ILE A 194 3.60 -5.31 27.69
CA ILE A 194 4.55 -4.28 27.26
C ILE A 194 4.49 -3.11 28.26
N PRO A 195 5.00 -3.29 29.50
CA PRO A 195 4.89 -2.29 30.56
C PRO A 195 5.77 -1.05 30.34
N LYS A 196 6.72 -1.11 29.39
CA LYS A 196 7.59 0.00 29.03
C LYS A 196 7.61 0.17 27.52
N SER A 197 7.40 1.41 27.06
CA SER A 197 7.53 1.76 25.65
C SER A 197 8.95 1.50 25.16
N ARG A 198 9.06 1.04 23.92
CA ARG A 198 10.32 0.86 23.20
C ARG A 198 10.05 0.92 21.69
N SER A 199 11.09 1.25 20.94
CA SER A 199 11.11 1.13 19.49
C SER A 199 11.98 -0.06 19.08
N VAL A 200 11.64 -0.70 17.97
CA VAL A 200 12.38 -1.83 17.40
C VAL A 200 12.67 -1.53 15.93
N ASP A 201 13.95 -1.47 15.56
CA ASP A 201 14.40 -1.30 14.17
C ASP A 201 14.62 -2.68 13.52
N VAL A 202 13.51 -3.38 13.27
CA VAL A 202 13.45 -4.64 12.52
C VAL A 202 12.53 -4.43 11.33
N LEU A 203 12.91 -4.95 10.17
CA LEU A 203 12.04 -4.91 9.00
C LEU A 203 10.81 -5.80 9.25
N THR A 204 9.61 -5.23 9.11
CA THR A 204 8.32 -5.91 9.27
C THR A 204 7.43 -5.69 8.05
N SER A 205 6.41 -6.54 7.87
CA SER A 205 5.40 -6.39 6.83
C SER A 205 4.01 -6.67 7.38
N HIS A 206 2.96 -6.13 6.76
CA HIS A 206 1.56 -6.41 7.13
C HIS A 206 1.23 -7.90 7.17
N VAL A 207 1.89 -8.73 6.35
CA VAL A 207 1.67 -10.18 6.39
C VAL A 207 2.09 -10.82 7.71
N ASP A 208 2.96 -10.16 8.49
CA ASP A 208 3.40 -10.60 9.81
C ASP A 208 2.30 -10.40 10.89
N ILE A 209 1.27 -9.57 10.61
CA ILE A 209 0.22 -9.23 11.59
C ILE A 209 -0.61 -10.47 11.97
N LEU A 210 -1.10 -11.22 10.98
CA LEU A 210 -1.95 -12.39 11.21
C LEU A 210 -1.27 -13.47 12.09
N PRO A 211 -0.08 -14.01 11.74
CA PRO A 211 0.58 -15.00 12.58
C PRO A 211 0.91 -14.46 13.98
N THR A 212 1.24 -13.17 14.10
CA THR A 212 1.49 -12.53 15.41
C THR A 212 0.22 -12.50 16.27
N ILE A 213 -0.94 -12.09 15.70
CA ILE A 213 -2.21 -12.07 16.44
C ILE A 213 -2.62 -13.48 16.87
N LEU A 214 -2.48 -14.48 15.99
CA LEU A 214 -2.80 -15.87 16.34
C LEU A 214 -1.92 -16.37 17.48
N SER A 215 -0.62 -16.07 17.46
CA SER A 215 0.28 -16.45 18.55
C SER A 215 -0.05 -15.72 19.85
N LEU A 216 -0.39 -14.43 19.81
CA LEU A 216 -0.80 -13.65 20.98
C LEU A 216 -2.11 -14.15 21.59
N ALA A 217 -3.03 -14.63 20.75
CA ALA A 217 -4.29 -15.24 21.16
C ALA A 217 -4.15 -16.73 21.54
N ASN A 218 -2.94 -17.29 21.51
CA ASN A 218 -2.67 -18.72 21.74
C ASN A 218 -3.51 -19.66 20.84
N ILE A 219 -3.75 -19.23 19.60
CA ILE A 219 -4.47 -20.00 18.59
C ILE A 219 -3.48 -20.86 17.81
N ASP A 220 -3.71 -22.16 17.82
CA ASP A 220 -2.98 -23.12 17.02
C ASP A 220 -3.32 -22.95 15.53
N MET A 221 -2.33 -22.53 14.74
CA MET A 221 -2.48 -22.20 13.33
C MET A 221 -2.87 -23.43 12.49
N GLU A 222 -2.34 -24.61 12.80
CA GLU A 222 -2.65 -25.83 12.07
C GLU A 222 -4.12 -26.21 12.29
N LYS A 223 -4.58 -26.17 13.54
CA LYS A 223 -6.00 -26.42 13.86
C LYS A 223 -6.93 -25.39 13.23
N ALA A 224 -6.55 -24.10 13.26
CA ALA A 224 -7.34 -23.06 12.63
C ALA A 224 -7.48 -23.28 11.12
N MET A 225 -6.38 -23.67 10.45
CA MET A 225 -6.42 -24.01 9.02
C MET A 225 -7.25 -25.26 8.73
N GLU A 226 -7.17 -26.31 9.55
CA GLU A 226 -8.00 -27.52 9.38
C GLU A 226 -9.49 -27.21 9.57
N GLU A 227 -9.85 -26.28 10.46
CA GLU A 227 -11.23 -25.83 10.61
C GLU A 227 -11.70 -25.09 9.34
N LEU A 228 -10.91 -24.14 8.83
CA LEU A 228 -11.25 -23.37 7.63
C LEU A 228 -11.37 -24.25 6.37
N LYS A 229 -10.59 -25.34 6.28
CA LYS A 229 -10.67 -26.28 5.14
C LYS A 229 -12.01 -26.99 5.02
N LYS A 230 -12.87 -26.96 6.04
CA LYS A 230 -14.20 -27.58 6.00
C LYS A 230 -15.16 -26.86 5.06
N ASP A 231 -15.01 -25.54 4.90
CA ASP A 231 -15.93 -24.69 4.13
C ASP A 231 -15.24 -23.69 3.18
N HIS A 232 -13.91 -23.57 3.21
CA HIS A 232 -13.13 -22.74 2.27
C HIS A 232 -12.40 -23.59 1.22
N THR A 233 -12.50 -23.18 -0.04
CA THR A 233 -11.83 -23.87 -1.17
C THR A 233 -10.32 -23.59 -1.25
N GLU A 234 -9.85 -22.50 -0.67
CA GLU A 234 -8.43 -22.12 -0.62
C GLU A 234 -8.04 -21.77 0.81
N VAL A 235 -7.10 -22.54 1.38
CA VAL A 235 -6.53 -22.27 2.70
C VAL A 235 -5.03 -22.44 2.59
N HIS A 236 -4.29 -21.34 2.74
CA HIS A 236 -2.83 -21.31 2.65
C HIS A 236 -2.20 -21.07 4.02
N PRO A 237 -1.03 -21.65 4.31
CA PRO A 237 -0.22 -21.20 5.43
C PRO A 237 0.08 -19.69 5.30
N PRO A 238 0.01 -18.92 6.40
CA PRO A 238 0.47 -17.54 6.42
C PRO A 238 1.93 -17.42 5.95
N VAL A 239 2.19 -16.45 5.08
CA VAL A 239 3.55 -16.18 4.54
C VAL A 239 4.38 -15.25 5.43
N GLY A 240 3.72 -14.54 6.34
CA GLY A 240 4.37 -13.68 7.31
C GLY A 240 4.91 -14.44 8.51
N ARG A 241 5.56 -13.70 9.39
CA ARG A 241 6.30 -14.20 10.54
C ARG A 241 5.59 -13.82 11.82
N ASP A 242 5.73 -14.69 12.80
CA ASP A 242 5.31 -14.38 14.17
C ASP A 242 6.31 -13.42 14.82
N LEU A 243 5.83 -12.22 15.19
CA LEU A 243 6.61 -11.18 15.84
C LEU A 243 6.56 -11.25 17.38
N THR A 244 5.85 -12.22 17.98
CA THR A 244 5.81 -12.38 19.44
C THR A 244 7.20 -12.55 20.11
N PRO A 245 8.23 -13.14 19.49
CA PRO A 245 9.58 -13.16 20.08
C PRO A 245 10.18 -11.77 20.26
N LEU A 246 9.79 -10.79 19.43
CA LEU A 246 10.19 -9.42 19.65
C LEU A 246 9.57 -8.90 20.94
N ILE A 247 8.32 -9.25 21.25
CA ILE A 247 7.55 -8.82 22.43
C ILE A 247 8.09 -9.48 23.70
N PHE A 248 8.19 -10.82 23.72
CA PHE A 248 8.53 -11.58 24.93
C PHE A 248 10.04 -11.75 25.16
N ASP A 249 10.76 -12.20 24.13
CA ASP A 249 12.16 -12.63 24.27
C ASP A 249 13.16 -11.51 24.01
N LYS A 250 12.72 -10.40 23.40
CA LYS A 250 13.55 -9.26 22.99
C LYS A 250 14.75 -9.65 22.11
N LYS A 251 14.71 -10.83 21.48
CA LYS A 251 15.75 -11.33 20.58
C LYS A 251 15.55 -10.78 19.19
N MET A 252 16.28 -9.71 18.85
CA MET A 252 16.24 -9.09 17.51
C MET A 252 16.99 -9.92 16.45
N THR A 253 18.01 -10.67 16.87
CA THR A 253 18.96 -11.36 15.97
C THR A 253 18.34 -12.34 14.97
N SER A 254 17.17 -12.92 15.27
CA SER A 254 16.47 -13.82 14.35
C SER A 254 15.82 -13.12 13.16
N PHE A 255 15.60 -11.81 13.25
CA PHE A 255 14.89 -11.03 12.23
C PHE A 255 15.80 -10.10 11.42
N GLU A 256 17.01 -9.81 11.89
CA GLU A 256 17.90 -8.78 11.33
C GLU A 256 18.25 -8.98 9.85
N LYS A 257 18.34 -10.24 9.39
CA LYS A 257 18.78 -10.58 8.03
C LYS A 257 17.64 -11.02 7.13
N GLU A 258 16.42 -11.05 7.64
CA GLU A 258 15.28 -11.56 6.88
C GLU A 258 14.71 -10.51 5.94
N PRO A 259 14.61 -10.80 4.62
CA PRO A 259 14.07 -9.84 3.67
C PRO A 259 12.55 -9.68 3.79
N ILE A 260 12.08 -8.46 3.53
CA ILE A 260 10.68 -8.17 3.21
C ILE A 260 10.48 -8.35 1.69
N TYR A 261 9.29 -8.82 1.31
CA TYR A 261 8.84 -8.85 -0.08
C TYR A 261 7.56 -8.05 -0.17
N PHE A 262 7.55 -7.06 -1.06
CA PHE A 262 6.39 -6.26 -1.40
C PHE A 262 6.08 -6.47 -2.87
N MET A 263 4.80 -6.44 -3.23
CA MET A 263 4.38 -6.55 -4.62
C MET A 263 3.01 -5.92 -4.81
N THR A 264 2.78 -5.38 -6.00
CA THR A 264 1.44 -5.07 -6.47
C THR A 264 1.36 -5.34 -7.97
N ASP A 265 0.28 -6.03 -8.36
CA ASP A 265 -0.12 -6.18 -9.74
C ASP A 265 -1.25 -5.20 -10.12
N ASP A 266 -1.65 -4.29 -9.21
CA ASP A 266 -2.78 -3.40 -9.44
C ASP A 266 -2.48 -2.41 -10.58
N ASP A 267 -3.42 -2.33 -11.53
CA ASP A 267 -3.45 -1.30 -12.58
C ASP A 267 -4.80 -0.57 -12.54
N PRO A 268 -5.01 0.34 -11.55
CA PRO A 268 -6.25 1.10 -11.44
C PRO A 268 -6.49 2.05 -12.63
N SER A 269 -5.48 2.27 -13.49
CA SER A 269 -5.62 3.14 -14.65
C SER A 269 -6.28 2.44 -15.85
N ARG A 270 -6.23 1.10 -15.91
CA ARG A 270 -6.90 0.30 -16.93
C ARG A 270 -8.38 0.13 -16.59
N THR A 271 -9.18 1.14 -16.92
CA THR A 271 -10.64 1.12 -16.72
C THR A 271 -11.35 0.37 -17.86
N LEU A 272 -12.51 -0.26 -17.57
CA LEU A 272 -13.27 -1.06 -18.54
C LEU A 272 -13.63 -0.30 -19.83
N ASN A 273 -13.84 1.02 -19.74
CA ASN A 273 -14.27 1.86 -20.85
C ASN A 273 -13.18 2.82 -21.34
N HIS A 274 -11.99 2.82 -20.73
CA HIS A 274 -10.88 3.75 -21.03
C HIS A 274 -11.28 5.23 -21.09
N VAL A 275 -12.34 5.63 -20.38
CA VAL A 275 -12.81 7.02 -20.31
C VAL A 275 -12.81 7.52 -18.88
N ASN A 276 -12.57 8.82 -18.72
CA ASN A 276 -12.64 9.51 -17.45
C ASN A 276 -14.11 9.78 -17.05
N PRO A 277 -14.37 10.31 -15.84
CA PRO A 277 -15.72 10.66 -15.41
C PRO A 277 -16.44 11.69 -16.31
N LEU A 278 -15.73 12.41 -17.18
CA LEU A 278 -16.26 13.34 -18.18
C LEU A 278 -16.45 12.71 -19.58
N GLY A 279 -16.21 11.39 -19.72
CA GLY A 279 -16.32 10.67 -20.99
C GLY A 279 -15.14 10.85 -21.95
N LEU A 280 -14.03 11.46 -21.50
CA LEU A 280 -12.83 11.67 -22.32
C LEU A 280 -11.91 10.45 -22.27
N PRO A 281 -11.33 10.01 -23.41
CA PRO A 281 -10.39 8.90 -23.44
C PRO A 281 -9.17 9.14 -22.53
N ILE A 282 -8.78 8.12 -21.78
CA ILE A 282 -7.56 8.08 -20.96
C ILE A 282 -6.72 6.90 -21.39
N GLU A 283 -5.47 7.19 -21.77
CA GLU A 283 -4.45 6.16 -21.89
C GLU A 283 -4.02 5.74 -20.48
N PRO A 284 -3.99 4.42 -20.17
CA PRO A 284 -3.55 3.93 -18.88
C PRO A 284 -2.06 4.21 -18.66
N VAL A 285 -1.60 4.02 -17.44
CA VAL A 285 -0.19 4.13 -17.07
C VAL A 285 0.65 3.19 -17.94
N THR A 286 1.76 3.73 -18.44
CA THR A 286 2.61 3.01 -19.39
C THR A 286 3.32 1.81 -18.72
N GLN A 287 3.45 0.72 -19.47
CA GLN A 287 4.16 -0.49 -19.02
C GLN A 287 5.68 -0.31 -19.13
N PRO A 288 6.51 -0.86 -18.22
CA PRO A 288 6.14 -1.79 -17.16
C PRO A 288 5.60 -1.08 -15.91
N CYS A 289 4.40 -1.43 -15.45
CA CYS A 289 3.75 -0.75 -14.32
C CYS A 289 3.44 -1.64 -13.11
N HIS A 290 3.54 -2.96 -13.25
CA HIS A 290 3.48 -3.87 -12.10
C HIS A 290 4.82 -3.88 -11.40
N LEU A 291 4.84 -4.09 -10.08
CA LEU A 291 6.08 -4.01 -9.33
C LEU A 291 6.20 -5.08 -8.26
N GLU A 292 7.43 -5.48 -8.02
CA GLU A 292 7.83 -6.31 -6.88
C GLU A 292 9.13 -5.76 -6.28
N ALA A 293 9.24 -5.77 -4.96
CA ALA A 293 10.37 -5.21 -4.25
C ALA A 293 10.84 -6.12 -3.12
N VAL A 294 12.14 -6.06 -2.83
CA VAL A 294 12.71 -6.61 -1.61
C VAL A 294 13.43 -5.54 -0.82
N ILE A 295 13.29 -5.63 0.50
CA ILE A 295 14.04 -4.80 1.47
C ILE A 295 14.80 -5.76 2.38
N VAL A 296 16.11 -5.57 2.52
CA VAL A 296 16.97 -6.46 3.33
C VAL A 296 18.16 -5.70 3.91
N LYS A 297 18.61 -6.09 5.11
CA LYS A 297 19.85 -5.57 5.69
C LYS A 297 21.05 -6.42 5.22
N LEU A 298 22.04 -5.79 4.58
CA LEU A 298 23.27 -6.43 4.06
C LEU A 298 24.52 -5.87 4.75
N PRO A 299 25.56 -6.69 5.03
CA PRO A 299 26.79 -6.25 5.70
C PRO A 299 27.74 -5.51 4.74
N THR A 300 27.28 -4.41 4.19
CA THR A 300 27.93 -3.63 3.12
C THR A 300 28.57 -2.34 3.63
N GLY A 301 28.23 -1.92 4.85
CA GLY A 301 28.82 -0.75 5.48
C GLY A 301 30.22 -1.01 6.04
N LYS A 302 30.84 0.06 6.57
CA LYS A 302 32.18 0.00 7.17
C LYS A 302 32.25 -1.05 8.28
N ASN A 303 33.31 -1.84 8.31
CA ASN A 303 33.48 -2.97 9.24
C ASN A 303 32.32 -3.99 9.18
N SER A 304 31.72 -4.18 7.99
CA SER A 304 30.59 -5.08 7.77
C SER A 304 29.35 -4.71 8.59
N SER A 305 29.18 -3.42 8.91
CA SER A 305 27.93 -2.93 9.49
C SER A 305 26.76 -3.19 8.54
N LEU A 306 25.61 -3.55 9.11
CA LEU A 306 24.40 -3.75 8.34
C LEU A 306 23.89 -2.43 7.77
N GLU A 307 23.62 -2.41 6.47
CA GLU A 307 22.93 -1.33 5.77
C GLU A 307 21.65 -1.87 5.15
N THR A 308 20.58 -1.09 5.18
CA THR A 308 19.28 -1.45 4.61
C THR A 308 19.27 -1.14 3.12
N TRP A 309 19.02 -2.15 2.30
CA TRP A 309 18.92 -2.03 0.86
C TRP A 309 17.50 -2.33 0.39
N LYS A 310 17.04 -1.55 -0.60
CA LYS A 310 15.78 -1.77 -1.32
C LYS A 310 16.06 -1.97 -2.80
N TYR A 311 15.42 -2.96 -3.39
CA TYR A 311 15.46 -3.26 -4.81
C TYR A 311 14.04 -3.48 -5.31
N THR A 312 13.64 -2.73 -6.33
CA THR A 312 12.30 -2.78 -6.93
C THR A 312 12.44 -3.09 -8.41
N ARG A 313 11.70 -4.08 -8.89
CA ARG A 313 11.57 -4.45 -10.29
C ARG A 313 10.19 -4.06 -10.79
N TYR A 314 10.16 -3.22 -11.81
CA TYR A 314 8.97 -2.91 -12.61
C TYR A 314 8.95 -3.86 -13.80
N PHE A 315 7.82 -4.54 -14.00
CA PHE A 315 7.65 -5.48 -15.10
C PHE A 315 6.27 -5.38 -15.75
N ASP A 316 6.23 -5.83 -17.00
CA ASP A 316 5.00 -5.94 -17.79
C ASP A 316 4.48 -7.36 -17.66
N ASN A 317 3.32 -7.53 -17.03
CA ASN A 317 2.83 -8.82 -16.59
C ASN A 317 1.82 -9.40 -17.61
N PRO A 318 2.18 -10.46 -18.38
CA PRO A 318 1.29 -11.04 -19.38
C PRO A 318 -0.03 -11.57 -18.82
N GLN A 319 -0.09 -11.86 -17.53
CA GLN A 319 -1.32 -12.28 -16.88
C GLN A 319 -2.46 -11.27 -17.05
N PHE A 320 -2.12 -9.98 -17.07
CA PHE A 320 -3.10 -8.88 -17.07
C PHE A 320 -3.27 -8.23 -18.45
N TRP A 321 -2.70 -8.84 -19.50
CA TRP A 321 -2.94 -8.42 -20.87
C TRP A 321 -4.40 -8.66 -21.28
N SER A 322 -4.86 -7.91 -22.29
CA SER A 322 -6.23 -8.05 -22.84
C SER A 322 -6.58 -9.49 -23.22
N ASN A 323 -5.59 -10.26 -23.70
CA ASN A 323 -5.69 -11.71 -23.85
C ASN A 323 -4.58 -12.35 -23.01
N PRO A 324 -4.89 -12.78 -21.77
CA PRO A 324 -3.90 -13.20 -20.78
C PRO A 324 -2.88 -14.22 -21.31
N GLY A 325 -1.60 -13.85 -21.25
CA GLY A 325 -0.46 -14.68 -21.65
C GLY A 325 -0.20 -14.77 -23.15
N SER A 326 -1.02 -14.14 -23.99
CA SER A 326 -0.91 -14.22 -25.46
C SER A 326 -0.60 -12.87 -26.10
N GLU A 327 -1.48 -11.89 -25.93
CA GLU A 327 -1.33 -10.58 -26.55
C GLU A 327 -2.02 -9.49 -25.71
N ASP A 328 -1.43 -8.30 -25.68
CA ASP A 328 -2.05 -7.11 -25.13
C ASP A 328 -2.43 -6.17 -26.28
N LYS A 329 -3.73 -5.89 -26.38
CA LYS A 329 -4.34 -4.97 -27.31
C LYS A 329 -4.65 -3.68 -26.58
N ASN A 330 -4.11 -2.58 -27.06
CA ASN A 330 -4.41 -1.24 -26.56
C ASN A 330 -5.05 -0.43 -27.69
N GLU A 331 -6.32 -0.08 -27.51
CA GLU A 331 -7.10 0.73 -28.43
C GLU A 331 -7.07 2.18 -27.96
N GLN A 332 -6.51 3.05 -28.80
CA GLN A 332 -6.36 4.47 -28.50
C GLN A 332 -7.18 5.29 -29.48
N GLN A 333 -8.09 6.13 -28.97
CA GLN A 333 -8.73 7.14 -29.80
C GLN A 333 -7.75 8.28 -30.07
N LYS A 334 -7.31 8.44 -31.33
CA LYS A 334 -6.36 9.50 -31.72
C LYS A 334 -7.05 10.80 -32.09
N CYS A 335 -8.24 10.76 -32.67
CA CYS A 335 -9.02 11.97 -32.91
C CYS A 335 -10.53 11.70 -32.91
N SER A 336 -11.28 12.76 -32.62
CA SER A 336 -12.72 12.85 -32.85
C SER A 336 -12.98 14.11 -33.65
N VAL A 337 -13.64 13.98 -34.80
CA VAL A 337 -14.01 15.11 -35.66
C VAL A 337 -15.52 15.10 -35.82
N SER A 338 -16.19 16.15 -35.33
CA SER A 338 -17.60 16.36 -35.60
C SER A 338 -17.77 16.74 -37.07
N THR A 339 -18.46 15.90 -37.85
CA THR A 339 -18.74 16.13 -39.27
C THR A 339 -20.11 16.78 -39.49
N SER A 340 -21.00 16.78 -38.48
CA SER A 340 -22.26 17.54 -38.45
C SER A 340 -22.73 17.75 -36.99
N SER A 341 -23.91 18.35 -36.77
CA SER A 341 -24.51 18.49 -35.41
C SER A 341 -24.71 17.16 -34.70
N ASP A 342 -24.92 16.08 -35.46
CA ASP A 342 -25.29 14.76 -34.92
C ASP A 342 -24.36 13.63 -35.41
N THR A 343 -23.25 13.96 -36.07
CA THR A 343 -22.32 12.97 -36.63
C THR A 343 -20.90 13.29 -36.19
N SER A 344 -20.25 12.33 -35.52
CA SER A 344 -18.82 12.37 -35.20
C SER A 344 -18.09 11.21 -35.88
N CYS A 345 -16.87 11.48 -36.34
CA CYS A 345 -15.94 10.49 -36.85
C CYS A 345 -14.81 10.31 -35.84
N ASN A 346 -14.56 9.08 -35.40
CA ASN A 346 -13.53 8.76 -34.43
C ASN A 346 -12.42 7.93 -35.10
N LEU A 347 -11.18 8.39 -35.01
CA LEU A 347 -10.01 7.59 -35.41
C LEU A 347 -9.53 6.80 -34.21
N TRP A 348 -9.50 5.48 -34.37
CA TRP A 348 -8.95 4.55 -33.39
C TRP A 348 -7.68 3.92 -33.95
N VAL A 349 -6.66 3.84 -33.10
CA VAL A 349 -5.42 3.12 -33.38
C VAL A 349 -5.31 1.97 -32.38
N THR A 350 -5.33 0.75 -32.90
CA THR A 350 -5.08 -0.45 -32.11
C THR A 350 -3.62 -0.81 -32.21
N SER A 351 -2.93 -0.86 -31.07
CA SER A 351 -1.60 -1.43 -30.96
C SER A 351 -1.69 -2.81 -30.31
N VAL A 352 -0.90 -3.76 -30.80
CA VAL A 352 -0.86 -5.13 -30.29
C VAL A 352 0.58 -5.49 -29.97
N LYS A 353 0.84 -5.94 -28.74
CA LYS A 353 2.12 -6.54 -28.35
C LYS A 353 1.92 -8.01 -27.98
N THR A 354 2.90 -8.84 -28.31
CA THR A 354 2.93 -10.28 -28.00
C THR A 354 4.09 -10.66 -27.08
N ALA A 355 4.91 -9.69 -26.68
CA ALA A 355 6.02 -9.87 -25.75
C ALA A 355 6.02 -8.74 -24.70
N PRO A 356 6.42 -9.02 -23.45
CA PRO A 356 6.59 -8.01 -22.43
C PRO A 356 7.62 -6.97 -22.84
N VAL A 357 7.36 -5.71 -22.51
CA VAL A 357 8.41 -4.68 -22.55
C VAL A 357 9.52 -5.00 -21.53
N PRO A 358 10.75 -4.51 -21.73
CA PRO A 358 11.83 -4.72 -20.78
C PRO A 358 11.49 -4.21 -19.38
N ASP A 359 12.00 -4.90 -18.36
CA ASP A 359 11.88 -4.46 -16.97
C ASP A 359 12.65 -3.17 -16.73
N GLU A 360 12.17 -2.39 -15.76
CA GLU A 360 12.85 -1.20 -15.25
C GLU A 360 13.11 -1.37 -13.76
N ILE A 361 14.25 -0.89 -13.26
CA ILE A 361 14.73 -1.21 -11.91
C ILE A 361 14.95 0.07 -11.12
N GLU A 362 14.60 0.00 -9.84
CA GLU A 362 15.07 0.94 -8.82
C GLU A 362 15.88 0.21 -7.75
N MET A 363 16.94 0.86 -7.28
CA MET A 363 17.75 0.33 -6.19
C MET A 363 18.29 1.46 -5.31
N TYR A 364 18.12 1.32 -4.00
CA TYR A 364 18.50 2.31 -3.01
C TYR A 364 19.19 1.66 -1.81
N ASN A 365 20.21 2.34 -1.27
CA ASN A 365 20.74 2.04 0.07
C ASN A 365 20.04 2.98 1.06
N LEU A 366 18.95 2.51 1.67
CA LEU A 366 18.11 3.31 2.57
C LEU A 366 18.85 3.77 3.83
N THR A 367 19.96 3.13 4.20
CA THR A 367 20.81 3.64 5.29
C THR A 367 21.51 4.95 4.90
N ASN A 368 21.91 5.09 3.63
CA ASN A 368 22.67 6.25 3.15
C ASN A 368 21.81 7.26 2.36
N ASP A 369 20.69 6.81 1.79
CA ASP A 369 19.72 7.59 1.01
C ASP A 369 18.28 7.21 1.42
N PRO A 370 17.82 7.61 2.62
CA PRO A 370 16.49 7.27 3.12
C PRO A 370 15.35 7.96 2.37
N LEU A 371 15.66 8.96 1.55
CA LEU A 371 14.72 9.69 0.69
C LEU A 371 14.69 9.15 -0.73
N GLU A 372 15.47 8.10 -1.03
CA GLU A 372 15.46 7.40 -2.32
C GLU A 372 15.68 8.30 -3.53
N THR A 373 16.57 9.28 -3.38
CA THR A 373 16.82 10.30 -4.40
C THR A 373 17.73 9.83 -5.53
N LYS A 374 18.58 8.82 -5.28
CA LYS A 374 19.56 8.34 -6.26
C LYS A 374 19.32 6.88 -6.62
N ASN A 375 18.73 6.65 -7.79
CA ASN A 375 18.49 5.29 -8.28
C ASN A 375 19.82 4.62 -8.68
N LEU A 376 20.39 3.79 -7.81
CA LEU A 376 21.68 3.13 -8.02
C LEU A 376 21.65 2.04 -9.11
N ALA A 377 20.47 1.69 -9.64
CA ALA A 377 20.33 0.85 -10.82
C ALA A 377 20.43 1.63 -12.15
N ASN A 378 20.33 2.96 -12.09
CA ASN A 378 20.54 3.81 -13.26
C ASN A 378 22.04 3.91 -13.60
N PRO A 379 22.46 3.77 -14.87
CA PRO A 379 23.87 3.89 -15.28
C PRO A 379 24.56 5.18 -14.85
N GLU A 380 23.83 6.27 -14.65
CA GLU A 380 24.36 7.55 -14.16
C GLU A 380 24.91 7.45 -12.72
N PHE A 381 24.34 6.58 -11.89
CA PHE A 381 24.67 6.45 -10.47
C PHE A 381 25.31 5.10 -10.10
N ALA A 382 25.31 4.15 -11.03
CA ALA A 382 25.85 2.81 -10.79
C ALA A 382 27.37 2.82 -10.62
N THR A 383 27.87 2.06 -9.65
CA THR A 383 29.27 1.73 -9.46
C THR A 383 29.49 0.23 -9.58
N VAL A 384 30.73 -0.23 -9.69
CA VAL A 384 31.06 -1.67 -9.68
C VAL A 384 30.50 -2.36 -8.42
N GLU A 385 30.53 -1.67 -7.29
CA GLU A 385 30.03 -2.17 -6.01
C GLU A 385 28.51 -2.27 -6.03
N THR A 386 27.80 -1.24 -6.50
CA THR A 386 26.33 -1.27 -6.55
C THR A 386 25.82 -2.30 -7.56
N MET A 387 26.53 -2.51 -8.67
CA MET A 387 26.20 -3.59 -9.63
C MET A 387 26.32 -4.99 -8.99
N ALA A 388 27.33 -5.21 -8.15
CA ALA A 388 27.46 -6.47 -7.41
C ALA A 388 26.33 -6.64 -6.38
N VAL A 389 25.97 -5.58 -5.65
CA VAL A 389 24.83 -5.59 -4.73
C VAL A 389 23.52 -5.85 -5.46
N GLN A 390 23.31 -5.23 -6.62
CA GLN A 390 22.13 -5.44 -7.45
C GLN A 390 21.96 -6.91 -7.85
N ALA A 391 23.04 -7.60 -8.21
CA ALA A 391 23.01 -9.03 -8.53
C ALA A 391 22.59 -9.89 -7.32
N ILE A 392 23.05 -9.54 -6.12
CA ILE A 392 22.63 -10.20 -4.87
C ILE A 392 21.15 -9.94 -4.61
N LEU A 393 20.70 -8.69 -4.67
CA LEU A 393 19.31 -8.30 -4.40
C LEU A 393 18.33 -8.95 -5.38
N ARG A 394 18.72 -9.12 -6.65
CA ARG A 394 17.93 -9.88 -7.63
C ARG A 394 17.71 -11.34 -7.22
N GLN A 395 18.76 -12.02 -6.72
CA GLN A 395 18.62 -13.39 -6.21
C GLN A 395 17.73 -13.45 -4.97
N VAL A 396 17.84 -12.45 -4.09
CA VAL A 396 16.96 -12.30 -2.93
C VAL A 396 15.51 -12.14 -3.38
N LEU A 397 15.23 -11.26 -4.35
CA LEU A 397 13.90 -11.06 -4.93
C LEU A 397 13.33 -12.38 -5.46
N ASP A 398 14.06 -13.09 -6.31
CA ASP A 398 13.61 -14.37 -6.89
C ASP A 398 13.29 -15.41 -5.81
N SER A 399 14.13 -15.49 -4.77
CA SER A 399 13.92 -16.39 -3.64
C SER A 399 12.69 -16.00 -2.82
N GLN A 400 12.47 -14.71 -2.55
CA GLN A 400 11.35 -14.25 -1.75
C GLN A 400 10.02 -14.35 -2.52
N CYS A 401 10.02 -14.02 -3.81
CA CYS A 401 8.86 -14.16 -4.68
C CYS A 401 8.36 -15.62 -4.68
N LYS A 402 9.25 -16.60 -4.88
CA LYS A 402 8.89 -18.03 -4.81
C LYS A 402 8.36 -18.48 -3.45
N LYS A 403 8.84 -17.88 -2.36
CA LYS A 403 8.44 -18.24 -0.99
C LYS A 403 7.12 -17.59 -0.58
N LYS A 404 6.85 -16.35 -1.02
CA LYS A 404 5.80 -15.50 -0.45
C LYS A 404 4.67 -15.15 -1.42
N ARG A 405 4.87 -15.26 -2.73
CA ARG A 405 3.80 -15.02 -3.71
C ARG A 405 2.91 -16.25 -3.82
N LEU A 406 1.66 -16.11 -3.37
CA LEU A 406 0.67 -17.17 -3.43
C LEU A 406 -0.14 -17.08 -4.73
N TYR A 407 -0.58 -18.23 -5.22
CA TYR A 407 -1.50 -18.36 -6.33
C TYR A 407 -2.61 -19.33 -5.95
N PRO A 408 -3.85 -19.13 -6.44
CA PRO A 408 -4.91 -20.11 -6.28
C PRO A 408 -4.43 -21.53 -6.67
N THR A 409 -4.75 -22.50 -5.82
CA THR A 409 -4.42 -23.92 -6.05
C THR A 409 -5.52 -24.65 -6.83
N THR A 410 -6.73 -24.09 -6.85
CA THR A 410 -7.88 -24.56 -7.62
C THR A 410 -8.25 -23.59 -8.74
N GLY A 411 -8.87 -24.13 -9.80
CA GLY A 411 -9.26 -23.36 -10.98
C GLY A 411 -8.14 -23.12 -11.99
N LYS A 412 -8.51 -22.61 -13.18
CA LYS A 412 -7.55 -22.14 -14.18
C LYS A 412 -7.25 -20.67 -13.90
N ILE A 413 -5.97 -20.32 -13.83
CA ILE A 413 -5.51 -18.92 -13.76
C ILE A 413 -5.02 -18.54 -15.16
N PRO A 414 -5.79 -17.78 -15.96
CA PRO A 414 -5.36 -17.32 -17.27
C PRO A 414 -4.04 -16.54 -17.15
N GLY A 415 -3.10 -16.80 -18.06
CA GLY A 415 -1.83 -16.09 -18.11
C GLY A 415 -0.96 -16.20 -16.85
N LYS A 416 -1.15 -17.24 -16.00
CA LYS A 416 -0.40 -17.43 -14.73
C LYS A 416 1.08 -17.06 -14.91
N PRO A 417 1.55 -15.98 -14.27
CA PRO A 417 2.90 -15.51 -14.45
C PRO A 417 3.83 -16.55 -13.81
N SER A 418 4.95 -16.80 -14.47
CA SER A 418 5.97 -17.64 -13.89
C SER A 418 6.91 -16.77 -13.06
N CYS A 419 7.14 -17.12 -11.79
CA CYS A 419 8.30 -16.65 -11.02
C CYS A 419 9.62 -17.24 -11.56
N LYS A 420 9.69 -17.56 -12.86
CA LYS A 420 10.90 -18.04 -13.51
C LYS A 420 11.87 -16.87 -13.51
N SER A 421 13.10 -17.21 -13.12
CA SER A 421 14.26 -16.38 -13.35
C SER A 421 14.16 -15.78 -14.74
N SER A 422 14.62 -14.55 -14.84
CA SER A 422 15.15 -13.98 -16.06
C SER A 422 16.24 -14.86 -16.69
N ASP A 423 15.86 -16.01 -17.23
CA ASP A 423 16.62 -16.74 -18.22
C ASP A 423 16.37 -16.07 -19.57
N ARG A 424 16.67 -14.77 -19.65
CA ARG A 424 16.84 -14.05 -20.91
C ARG A 424 18.32 -13.87 -21.12
N LEU A 425 18.88 -14.84 -21.85
CA LEU A 425 20.17 -14.81 -22.55
C LEU A 425 21.37 -14.37 -21.72
N PHE A 426 22.07 -15.38 -21.18
CA PHE A 426 23.53 -15.39 -21.24
C PHE A 426 23.95 -15.15 -22.70
N LEU A 427 24.36 -13.93 -23.02
CA LEU A 427 25.34 -13.71 -24.07
C LEU A 427 26.63 -13.34 -23.36
N ASN A 428 27.58 -14.28 -23.41
CA ASN A 428 28.98 -14.06 -23.09
C ASN A 428 29.47 -12.77 -23.78
N LEU A 429 29.90 -11.79 -22.99
CA LEU A 429 31.23 -11.18 -23.01
C LEU A 429 31.35 -10.11 -21.92
#